data_AF-A0A2V7QDL9-F1
#
_entry.id   AF-A0A2V7QDL9-F1
#
_cell.length_a   1.000
_cell.length_b   1.000
_cell.length_c   1.000
_cell.angle_alpha   90.00
_cell.angle_beta   90.00
_cell.angle_gamma   90.00
#
_symmetry.space_group_name_H-M   'P 1'
#
loop_
_entity.id
_entity.type
_entity.pdbx_description
1 polymer ?
#
loop_
_entity_poly.entity_id
_entity_poly.type
_entity_poly.pdbx_seq_one_letter_code
_entity_poly.pdbx_strand_id
1 'polypeptide(L)' 'MLVPARNQSDLVDVPDEVKQLLEIKPVETIDEVLELALLEPHPLRPVAVRARTSGQTQARP' A
#
# COMPACT_ATOMS: atom_id res chain seq x y z
N MET A 1 -3.35 11.75 -3.11
CA MET A 1 -3.52 10.82 -4.23
C MET A 1 -2.37 11.02 -5.21
N LEU A 2 -1.61 9.98 -5.53
CA LEU A 2 -0.53 10.07 -6.52
C LEU A 2 -1.08 9.67 -7.89
N VAL A 3 -0.83 10.49 -8.91
CA VAL A 3 -1.32 10.24 -10.28
C VAL A 3 -0.13 10.42 -11.24
N PRO A 4 0.05 9.55 -12.26
CA PRO A 4 1.11 9.78 -13.24
C PRO A 4 0.93 11.14 -13.93
N ALA A 5 1.99 11.90 -14.13
CA ALA A 5 1.90 13.26 -14.66
C ALA A 5 1.17 13.34 -16.01
N ARG A 6 1.32 12.31 -16.86
CA ARG A 6 0.62 12.18 -18.15
C ARG A 6 -0.90 12.05 -18.04
N ASN A 7 -1.41 11.62 -16.88
CA ASN A 7 -2.83 11.39 -16.62
C ASN A 7 -3.52 12.63 -16.00
N GLN A 8 -2.85 13.77 -15.87
CA GLN A 8 -3.48 15.01 -15.37
C GLN A 8 -4.62 15.48 -16.28
N SER A 9 -4.49 15.30 -17.59
CA SER A 9 -5.55 15.64 -18.54
C SER A 9 -6.79 14.76 -18.40
N ASP A 10 -6.69 13.57 -17.82
CA ASP A 10 -7.85 12.69 -17.58
C ASP A 10 -8.67 13.16 -16.38
N LEU A 11 -8.12 14.07 -15.56
CA LEU A 11 -8.80 14.61 -14.38
C LEU A 11 -9.76 15.75 -14.73
N VAL A 12 -9.84 16.19 -15.98
CA VAL A 12 -10.74 17.28 -16.41
C VAL A 12 -12.20 16.93 -16.16
N ASP A 13 -12.57 15.66 -16.29
CA ASP A 13 -13.94 15.16 -16.11
C ASP A 13 -14.31 14.90 -14.64
N VAL A 14 -13.35 15.00 -13.70
CA VAL A 14 -13.62 14.86 -12.27
C VAL A 14 -14.27 16.15 -11.76
N PRO A 15 -15.45 16.10 -11.09
CA PRO A 15 -16.10 17.28 -10.55
C PRO A 15 -15.21 18.03 -9.55
N ASP A 16 -15.33 19.36 -9.52
CA ASP A 16 -14.49 20.21 -8.68
C ASP A 16 -14.71 19.95 -7.19
N GLU A 17 -15.92 19.56 -6.78
CA GLU A 17 -16.23 19.19 -5.40
C GLU A 17 -15.41 17.98 -4.95
N VAL A 18 -15.13 17.04 -5.85
CA VAL A 18 -14.32 15.85 -5.56
C VAL A 18 -12.83 16.20 -5.56
N LYS A 19 -12.38 17.05 -6.49
CA LYS A 19 -10.98 17.53 -6.54
C LYS A 19 -10.61 18.32 -5.29
N GLN A 20 -11.51 19.15 -4.76
CA GLN A 20 -11.25 19.95 -3.56
C GLN A 20 -11.11 19.10 -2.29
N LEU A 21 -11.70 17.89 -2.27
CA LEU A 21 -11.59 16.94 -1.15
C LEU A 21 -10.32 16.09 -1.22
N LEU A 22 -9.59 16.10 -2.35
CA LEU A 22 -8.46 15.24 -2.60
C LEU A 22 -7.22 16.04 -2.98
N GLU A 23 -6.14 15.91 -2.20
CA GLU A 23 -4.84 16.42 -2.62
C GLU A 23 -4.26 15.50 -3.71
N ILE A 24 -4.28 15.93 -4.97
CA ILE A 24 -3.73 15.19 -6.11
C ILE A 24 -2.30 15.66 -6.38
N LYS A 25 -1.35 14.73 -6.36
CA LYS A 25 0.08 14.98 -6.62
C LYS A 25 0.49 14.25 -7.91
N PRO A 26 0.83 14.96 -9.00
CA PRO A 26 1.36 14.34 -10.19
C PRO A 26 2.80 13.83 -9.93
N VAL A 27 3.15 12.67 -10.47
CA VAL A 27 4.48 12.06 -10.35
C VAL A 27 4.98 11.54 -11.70
N GLU A 28 6.29 11.61 -11.95
CA GLU A 28 6.90 11.15 -13.21
C GLU A 28 7.63 9.81 -13.06
N THR A 29 8.20 9.55 -11.88
CA THR A 29 9.05 8.38 -11.62
C THR A 29 8.56 7.53 -10.44
N ILE A 30 9.11 6.33 -10.33
CA ILE A 30 8.86 5.45 -9.18
C ILE A 30 9.52 5.98 -7.90
N ASP A 31 10.66 6.64 -8.00
CA ASP A 31 11.38 7.17 -6.84
C ASP A 31 10.53 8.25 -6.13
N GLU A 32 9.91 9.16 -6.88
CA GLU A 32 8.96 10.14 -6.33
C GLU A 32 7.78 9.48 -5.60
N VAL A 33 7.28 8.37 -6.12
CA VAL A 33 6.20 7.61 -5.47
C VAL A 33 6.68 7.04 -4.14
N LEU A 34 7.88 6.46 -4.11
CA LEU A 34 8.45 5.86 -2.91
C LEU A 34 8.73 6.93 -1.84
N GLU A 35 9.26 8.08 -2.24
CA GLU A 35 9.49 9.21 -1.33
C GLU A 35 8.19 9.73 -0.70
N LEU A 36 7.11 9.82 -1.49
CA LEU A 36 5.83 10.36 -1.02
C LEU A 36 4.96 9.35 -0.26
N ALA A 37 5.11 8.05 -0.52
CA ALA A 37 4.20 7.02 -0.02
C ALA A 37 4.79 6.15 1.10
N LEU A 38 6.11 6.00 1.17
CA LEU A 38 6.73 5.17 2.20
C LEU A 38 6.72 5.88 3.55
N LEU A 39 6.36 5.13 4.58
CA LEU A 39 6.51 5.54 5.96
C LEU A 39 7.85 5.05 6.49
N GLU A 40 8.37 5.75 7.50
CA GLU A 40 9.52 5.27 8.26
C GLU A 40 9.28 3.84 8.77
N PRO A 41 10.32 2.98 8.83
CA PRO A 41 10.18 1.64 9.36
C PRO A 41 9.79 1.71 10.84
N HIS A 42 8.58 1.24 11.16
CA HIS A 42 8.10 1.15 12.53
C HIS A 42 8.41 -0.24 13.10
N PRO A 43 8.85 -0.34 14.38
CA PRO A 43 9.11 -1.64 14.99
C PRO A 43 7.83 -2.47 15.02
N LEU A 44 7.90 -3.67 14.46
CA LEU A 44 6.77 -4.60 14.43
C LEU A 44 6.47 -5.06 15.87
N ARG A 45 5.20 -4.96 16.26
CA ARG A 45 4.75 -5.56 17.53
C ARG A 45 4.81 -7.10 17.39
N PRO A 46 5.40 -7.82 18.36
CA PRO A 46 5.43 -9.28 18.32
C PRO A 46 4.01 -9.84 18.22
N VAL A 47 3.72 -10.55 17.14
CA VAL A 47 2.48 -11.32 17.01
C VAL A 47 2.72 -12.69 17.61
N ALA A 48 1.95 -13.05 18.64
CA ALA A 48 2.06 -14.35 19.29
C ALA A 48 1.59 -15.45 18.33
N VAL A 49 2.54 -16.14 17.69
CA VAL A 49 2.24 -17.30 16.85
C VAL A 49 2.09 -18.52 17.76
N ARG A 50 0.88 -19.10 17.81
CA ARG A 50 0.68 -20.42 18.44
C ARG A 50 1.19 -21.50 17.50
N ALA A 51 2.26 -22.19 17.90
CA ALA A 51 2.76 -23.35 17.18
C ALA A 51 1.73 -24.49 17.24
N ARG A 52 1.37 -25.07 16.08
CA ARG A 52 0.67 -26.36 16.04
C ARG A 52 1.71 -27.45 16.24
N THR A 53 1.58 -28.23 17.30
CA THR A 53 2.42 -29.41 17.54
C THR A 53 2.12 -30.47 16.49
N SER A 54 3.11 -30.79 15.65
CA SER A 54 3.07 -31.90 14.71
C SER A 54 3.22 -33.22 15.47
N GLY A 55 2.10 -33.77 15.91
CA GLY A 55 2.01 -35.06 16.61
C GLY A 55 1.05 -36.03 15.93
N GLN A 56 1.06 -36.13 14.61
CA GLN A 56 0.49 -37.27 13.90
C GLN A 56 1.38 -37.65 12.73
N THR A 57 2.26 -38.63 12.94
CA THR A 57 2.65 -39.68 11.96
C THR A 57 3.59 -40.66 12.67
N GLN A 58 3.09 -41.81 13.12
CA GLN A 58 3.79 -43.08 12.95
C GLN A 58 2.82 -44.27 12.98
N ALA A 59 3.17 -45.29 12.21
CA ALA A 59 2.34 -46.28 11.55
C ALA A 59 1.88 -47.50 12.39
N ARG A 60 0.99 -48.27 11.75
CA ARG A 60 0.31 -49.55 12.07
C ARG A 60 1.23 -50.66 12.64
N PRO A 61 0.66 -51.69 13.29
CA PRO A 61 0.21 -52.89 12.55
C PRO A 61 -1.32 -53.05 12.49
#